data_AF-A0A2K4FBS0-F1
#
_entry.id   AF-A0A2K4FBS0-F1
#
_cell.length_a   1.000
_cell.length_b   1.000
_cell.length_c   1.000
_cell.angle_alpha   90.00
_cell.angle_beta   90.00
_cell.angle_gamma   90.00
#
_symmetry.space_group_name_H-M   'P 1'
#
loop_
_entity.id
_entity.type
_entity.pdbx_description
1 polymer ?
#
loop_
_entity_poly.entity_id
_entity_poly.type
_entity_poly.pdbx_seq_one_letter_code
_entity_poly.pdbx_strand_id
1 'polypeptide(L)'
;MRYFRYLLTTLVMLSIFVLSGAVFLAFLGFGLFGLSRILIYFHLADFTYNKNFIDNSIYYGSYIVLGYFTLFVVEHLMDYFRKRAPESEYLQGITFHLISYVVTTIMFYFVIHIHYQYIHIDFWVILVIIGFLFLCKEIFYPDSENLNRKK
;
A
#
# COMPACT_ATOMS: atom_id res chain seq x y z
N MET A 1 29.43 -27.62 -14.46
CA MET A 1 29.00 -27.59 -13.04
C MET A 1 28.77 -26.18 -12.46
N ARG A 2 29.59 -25.16 -12.79
CA ARG A 2 29.46 -23.80 -12.21
C ARG A 2 28.12 -23.09 -12.54
N TYR A 3 27.66 -23.16 -13.80
CA TYR A 3 26.38 -22.57 -14.22
C TYR A 3 25.15 -23.24 -13.60
N PHE A 4 25.18 -24.56 -13.39
CA PHE A 4 24.10 -25.30 -12.71
C PHE A 4 23.95 -24.85 -11.25
N ARG A 5 25.06 -24.60 -10.55
CA ARG A 5 25.04 -24.05 -9.19
C ARG A 5 24.43 -22.65 -9.13
N TYR A 6 24.75 -21.78 -10.10
CA TYR A 6 24.13 -20.43 -10.16
C TYR A 6 22.64 -20.49 -10.49
N LEU A 7 22.23 -21.34 -11.44
CA LEU A 7 20.82 -21.53 -11.77
C LEU A 7 20.04 -22.04 -10.56
N LEU A 8 20.56 -23.05 -9.86
CA LEU A 8 19.95 -23.58 -8.63
C LEU A 8 19.87 -22.51 -7.53
N THR A 9 20.94 -21.74 -7.33
CA THR A 9 20.96 -20.65 -6.34
C THR A 9 19.92 -19.57 -6.69
N THR A 10 19.79 -19.23 -7.97
CA THR A 10 18.82 -18.24 -8.45
C THR A 10 17.39 -18.75 -8.25
N LEU A 11 17.11 -20.02 -8.55
CA LEU A 11 15.82 -20.65 -8.32
C LEU A 11 15.46 -20.71 -6.84
N VAL A 12 16.42 -21.04 -5.96
CA VAL A 12 16.21 -21.02 -4.51
C VAL A 12 15.90 -19.61 -4.03
N MET A 13 16.68 -18.61 -4.45
CA MET A 13 16.44 -17.20 -4.09
C MET A 13 15.07 -16.70 -4.60
N LEU A 14 14.72 -17.01 -5.84
CA LEU A 14 13.42 -16.68 -6.41
C LEU A 14 12.30 -17.36 -5.62
N SER A 15 12.47 -18.62 -5.23
CA SER A 15 11.46 -19.36 -4.46
C SER A 15 11.24 -18.76 -3.08
N ILE A 16 12.32 -18.41 -2.37
CA ILE A 16 12.26 -17.72 -1.08
C ILE A 16 11.55 -16.37 -1.23
N PHE A 17 11.89 -15.61 -2.26
CA PHE A 17 11.27 -14.33 -2.55
C PHE A 17 9.76 -14.48 -2.81
N VAL A 18 9.36 -15.42 -3.67
CA VAL A 18 7.94 -15.68 -3.99
C VAL A 18 7.18 -16.16 -2.76
N LEU A 19 7.74 -17.09 -1.97
CA LEU A 19 7.13 -17.59 -0.73
C LEU A 19 6.97 -16.46 0.30
N SER A 20 8.01 -15.65 0.50
CA SER A 20 7.97 -14.51 1.42
C SER A 20 6.91 -13.49 0.99
N GLY A 21 6.87 -13.14 -0.30
CA GLY A 21 5.84 -12.26 -0.85
C GLY A 21 4.42 -12.82 -0.69
N ALA A 22 4.23 -14.11 -0.95
CA ALA A 22 2.94 -14.77 -0.79
C ALA A 22 2.46 -14.78 0.68
N VAL A 23 3.36 -15.08 1.62
CA VAL A 23 3.06 -15.03 3.06
C VAL A 23 2.71 -13.61 3.49
N PHE A 24 3.48 -12.60 3.06
CA PHE A 24 3.18 -11.19 3.32
C PHE A 24 1.79 -10.79 2.80
N LEU A 25 1.47 -11.14 1.55
CA LEU A 25 0.17 -10.85 0.96
C LEU A 25 -0.98 -11.58 1.70
N ALA A 26 -0.75 -12.79 2.19
CA ALA A 26 -1.74 -13.51 3.00
C ALA A 26 -2.00 -12.81 4.34
N PHE A 27 -0.95 -12.38 5.05
CA PHE A 27 -1.09 -11.60 6.29
C PHE A 27 -1.75 -10.24 6.05
N LEU A 28 -1.36 -9.54 4.97
CA LEU A 28 -1.99 -8.29 4.56
C LEU A 28 -3.48 -8.49 4.27
N GLY A 29 -3.82 -9.55 3.53
CA GLY A 29 -5.21 -9.93 3.25
C GLY A 29 -5.99 -10.24 4.51
N PHE A 30 -5.40 -10.96 5.48
CA PHE A 30 -6.03 -11.23 6.77
C PHE A 30 -6.26 -9.96 7.58
N GLY A 31 -5.27 -9.06 7.66
CA GLY A 31 -5.40 -7.78 8.33
C GLY A 31 -6.49 -6.90 7.72
N LEU A 32 -6.56 -6.84 6.39
CA LEU A 32 -7.57 -6.07 5.67
C LEU A 32 -8.97 -6.70 5.76
N PHE A 33 -9.06 -8.03 5.83
CA PHE A 33 -10.32 -8.72 6.14
C PHE A 33 -10.80 -8.44 7.57
N GLY A 34 -9.90 -8.43 8.55
CA GLY A 34 -10.23 -8.02 9.91
C GLY A 34 -10.70 -6.56 9.96
N LEU A 35 -9.99 -5.67 9.26
CA LEU A 35 -10.34 -4.25 9.15
C LEU A 35 -11.73 -4.07 8.51
N SER A 36 -12.04 -4.77 7.42
CA SER A 36 -13.36 -4.66 6.78
C SER A 36 -14.50 -5.06 7.72
N ARG A 37 -14.31 -6.10 8.54
CA ARG A 37 -15.30 -6.50 9.57
C ARG A 37 -15.50 -5.43 10.64
N ILE A 38 -14.44 -4.78 11.09
CA ILE A 38 -14.51 -3.67 12.03
C ILE A 38 -15.28 -2.50 11.41
N LEU A 39 -14.99 -2.16 10.15
CA LEU A 39 -15.67 -1.07 9.45
C LEU A 39 -17.15 -1.35 9.25
N ILE A 40 -17.53 -2.58 8.88
CA ILE A 40 -18.93 -3.01 8.78
C ILE A 40 -19.62 -2.92 10.14
N TYR A 41 -18.96 -3.40 11.21
CA TYR A 41 -19.52 -3.40 12.57
C TYR A 41 -19.86 -1.99 13.07
N PHE A 42 -19.04 -1.00 12.75
CA PHE A 42 -19.27 0.40 13.12
C PHE A 42 -20.09 1.19 12.08
N HIS A 43 -20.64 0.54 11.04
CA HIS A 43 -21.35 1.20 9.94
C HIS A 43 -20.53 2.27 9.22
N LEU A 44 -19.21 2.05 9.11
CA LEU A 44 -18.26 2.96 8.47
C LEU A 44 -17.95 2.60 7.01
N ALA A 45 -18.34 1.39 6.59
CA ALA A 45 -18.18 0.91 5.23
C ALA A 45 -19.18 -0.19 4.91
N ASP A 46 -19.62 -0.23 3.65
CA ASP A 46 -20.45 -1.29 3.08
C ASP A 46 -19.68 -2.09 2.04
N PHE A 47 -19.71 -3.42 2.21
CA PHE A 47 -19.11 -4.39 1.29
C PHE A 47 -20.22 -5.34 0.83
N THR A 48 -20.83 -5.03 -0.32
CA THR A 48 -22.08 -5.68 -0.78
C THR A 48 -21.86 -6.73 -1.86
N TYR A 49 -20.63 -6.94 -2.31
CA TYR A 49 -20.31 -7.97 -3.31
C TYR A 49 -20.41 -9.35 -2.67
N ASN A 50 -21.44 -10.10 -3.06
CA ASN A 50 -21.74 -11.42 -2.53
C ASN A 50 -22.07 -12.40 -3.65
N LYS A 51 -21.02 -12.99 -4.22
CA LYS A 51 -21.09 -14.12 -5.16
C LYS A 51 -20.39 -15.34 -4.56
N ASN A 52 -19.80 -16.17 -5.41
CA ASN A 52 -19.09 -17.38 -5.00
C ASN A 52 -17.75 -17.01 -4.35
N PHE A 53 -17.16 -17.94 -3.59
CA PHE A 53 -15.90 -17.72 -2.88
C PHE A 53 -14.77 -17.17 -3.78
N ILE A 54 -14.59 -17.76 -4.97
CA ILE A 54 -13.55 -17.34 -5.92
C ILE A 54 -13.80 -15.93 -6.43
N ASP A 55 -15.04 -15.62 -6.83
CA ASP A 55 -15.41 -14.30 -7.32
C ASP A 55 -15.18 -13.22 -6.26
N ASN A 56 -15.59 -13.49 -5.02
CA ASN A 56 -15.39 -12.56 -3.90
C ASN A 56 -13.90 -12.37 -3.60
N SER A 57 -13.12 -13.45 -3.63
CA SER A 57 -11.67 -13.40 -3.42
C SER A 57 -10.97 -12.57 -4.48
N ILE A 58 -11.37 -12.71 -5.75
CA ILE A 58 -10.81 -11.92 -6.85
C ILE A 58 -11.22 -10.46 -6.73
N TYR A 59 -12.50 -10.19 -6.48
CA TYR A 59 -13.02 -8.82 -6.40
C TYR A 59 -12.36 -8.04 -5.25
N TYR A 60 -12.46 -8.54 -4.01
CA TYR A 60 -11.86 -7.89 -2.85
C TYR A 60 -10.33 -7.98 -2.85
N GLY A 61 -9.73 -9.04 -3.41
CA GLY A 61 -8.29 -9.15 -3.56
C GLY A 61 -7.73 -8.12 -4.54
N SER A 62 -8.38 -7.92 -5.68
CA SER A 62 -7.97 -6.91 -6.66
C SER A 62 -8.07 -5.50 -6.08
N TYR A 63 -9.07 -5.22 -5.22
CA TYR A 63 -9.20 -3.97 -4.49
C TYR A 63 -7.95 -3.66 -3.66
N ILE A 64 -7.44 -4.66 -2.92
CA ILE A 64 -6.23 -4.53 -2.10
C ILE A 64 -5.02 -4.23 -3.00
N VAL A 65 -4.87 -4.98 -4.09
CA VAL A 65 -3.75 -4.83 -5.03
C VAL A 65 -3.76 -3.46 -5.70
N LEU A 66 -4.92 -3.00 -6.18
CA LEU A 66 -5.05 -1.69 -6.82
C LEU A 66 -4.84 -0.56 -5.82
N GLY A 67 -5.33 -0.72 -4.59
CA GLY A 67 -5.07 0.18 -3.49
C GLY A 67 -3.57 0.33 -3.22
N TYR A 68 -2.86 -0.79 -3.06
CA TYR A 68 -1.40 -0.80 -2.89
C TYR A 68 -0.67 -0.15 -4.08
N PHE A 69 -1.09 -0.47 -5.31
CA PHE A 69 -0.51 0.13 -6.51
C PHE A 69 -0.68 1.66 -6.52
N THR A 70 -1.84 2.16 -6.09
CA THR A 70 -2.10 3.59 -5.97
C THR A 70 -1.15 4.24 -4.95
N LEU A 71 -0.96 3.63 -3.78
CA LEU A 71 0.01 4.10 -2.78
C LEU A 71 1.43 4.18 -3.39
N PHE A 72 1.85 3.11 -4.06
CA PHE A 72 3.18 3.01 -4.67
C PHE A 72 3.41 4.07 -5.76
N VAL A 73 2.42 4.30 -6.63
CA VAL A 73 2.52 5.32 -7.69
C VAL A 73 2.63 6.71 -7.10
N VAL A 74 1.80 7.05 -6.10
CA VAL A 74 1.87 8.37 -5.45
C VAL A 74 3.22 8.55 -4.76
N GLU A 75 3.69 7.57 -4.00
CA GLU A 75 5.00 7.62 -3.35
C GLU A 75 6.13 7.82 -4.37
N HIS A 76 6.13 7.06 -5.46
CA HIS A 76 7.15 7.18 -6.50
C HIS A 76 7.12 8.55 -7.21
N LEU A 77 5.93 9.09 -7.49
CA LEU A 77 5.77 10.42 -8.09
C LEU A 77 6.22 11.53 -7.14
N MET A 78 5.85 11.44 -5.86
CA MET A 78 6.26 12.41 -4.84
C MET A 78 7.78 12.40 -4.67
N ASP A 79 8.41 11.23 -4.60
CA ASP A 79 9.87 11.10 -4.59
C ASP A 79 10.53 11.68 -5.84
N TYR A 80 9.92 11.47 -7.00
CA TYR A 80 10.40 12.05 -8.25
C TYR A 80 10.35 13.59 -8.22
N PHE A 81 9.26 14.17 -7.74
CA PHE A 81 9.14 15.62 -7.60
C PHE A 81 10.16 16.18 -6.61
N ARG A 82 10.33 15.53 -5.45
CA ARG A 82 11.34 15.90 -4.44
C ARG A 82 12.75 15.94 -5.03
N LYS A 83 13.11 14.95 -5.85
CA LYS A 83 14.42 14.89 -6.51
C LYS A 83 14.61 15.98 -7.57
N ARG A 84 13.53 16.39 -8.25
CA ARG A 84 13.59 17.36 -9.36
C ARG A 84 13.52 18.82 -8.90
N ALA A 85 12.96 19.08 -7.73
CA ALA A 85 12.90 20.41 -7.11
C ALA A 85 13.38 20.35 -5.65
N PRO A 86 14.68 20.06 -5.43
CA PRO A 86 15.22 19.87 -4.09
C PRO A 86 15.19 21.15 -3.25
N GLU A 87 15.21 22.33 -3.86
CA GLU A 87 15.16 23.63 -3.16
C GLU A 87 13.74 24.04 -2.71
N SER A 88 12.71 23.26 -3.04
CA SER A 88 11.32 23.59 -2.69
C SER A 88 11.02 23.24 -1.23
N GLU A 89 10.67 24.25 -0.43
CA GLU A 89 10.23 24.07 0.98
C GLU A 89 8.97 23.18 1.09
N TYR A 90 8.13 23.11 0.05
CA TYR A 90 6.94 22.27 0.04
C TYR A 90 7.24 20.78 -0.17
N LEU A 91 8.40 20.44 -0.74
CA LEU A 91 8.81 19.06 -1.04
C LEU A 91 9.82 18.53 -0.02
N GLN A 92 9.88 19.14 1.16
CA GLN A 92 10.74 18.72 2.26
C GLN A 92 9.96 18.53 3.55
N GLY A 93 10.52 17.68 4.43
CA GLY A 93 10.06 17.46 5.79
C GLY A 93 8.57 17.17 5.91
N ILE A 94 7.94 17.72 6.95
CA ILE A 94 6.53 17.42 7.29
C ILE A 94 5.54 17.86 6.21
N THR A 95 5.86 18.91 5.44
CA THR A 95 5.00 19.42 4.36
C THR A 95 4.92 18.42 3.21
N PHE A 96 6.06 17.83 2.83
CA PHE A 96 6.12 16.76 1.83
C PHE A 96 5.26 15.56 2.24
N HIS A 97 5.38 15.16 3.49
CA HIS A 97 4.64 14.07 4.09
C HIS A 97 3.13 14.33 4.10
N LEU A 98 2.71 15.54 4.49
CA LEU A 98 1.32 15.95 4.49
C LEU A 98 0.72 15.99 3.07
N ILE A 99 1.45 16.54 2.10
CA ILE A 99 1.00 16.57 0.70
C ILE A 99 0.87 15.15 0.16
N SER A 100 1.87 14.29 0.40
CA SER A 100 1.85 12.89 -0.02
C SER A 100 0.64 12.17 0.57
N TYR A 101 0.37 12.37 1.86
CA TYR A 101 -0.80 11.84 2.55
C TYR A 101 -2.13 12.28 1.93
N VAL A 102 -2.30 13.58 1.67
CA VAL A 102 -3.54 14.14 1.10
C VAL A 102 -3.76 13.61 -0.33
N VAL A 103 -2.72 13.67 -1.17
CA VAL A 103 -2.79 13.17 -2.56
C VAL A 103 -3.12 11.68 -2.57
N THR A 104 -2.45 10.91 -1.72
CA THR A 104 -2.70 9.47 -1.57
C THR A 104 -4.14 9.18 -1.20
N THR A 105 -4.67 9.89 -0.19
CA THR A 105 -6.04 9.71 0.30
C THR A 105 -7.08 10.01 -0.77
N ILE A 106 -6.90 11.12 -1.49
CA ILE A 106 -7.79 11.53 -2.58
C ILE A 106 -7.73 10.51 -3.73
N MET A 107 -6.53 10.15 -4.19
CA MET A 107 -6.35 9.20 -5.28
C MET A 107 -6.96 7.84 -4.94
N PHE A 108 -6.68 7.33 -3.73
CA PHE A 108 -7.23 6.07 -3.25
C PHE A 108 -8.76 6.12 -3.23
N TYR A 109 -9.35 7.17 -2.63
CA TYR A 109 -10.80 7.32 -2.59
C TYR A 109 -11.44 7.23 -3.97
N PHE A 110 -10.93 7.99 -4.95
CA PHE A 110 -11.47 7.98 -6.31
C PHE A 110 -11.27 6.65 -7.03
N VAL A 111 -10.07 6.08 -6.97
CA VAL A 111 -9.76 4.80 -7.62
C VAL A 111 -10.70 3.71 -7.12
N ILE A 112 -10.93 3.65 -5.80
CA ILE A 112 -11.84 2.67 -5.22
C ILE A 112 -13.28 2.91 -5.67
N HIS A 113 -13.81 4.12 -5.53
CA HIS A 113 -15.22 4.39 -5.83
C HIS A 113 -15.55 4.38 -7.34
N ILE A 114 -14.56 4.59 -8.22
CA ILE A 114 -14.73 4.47 -9.67
C ILE A 114 -14.72 3.00 -10.10
N HIS A 115 -13.81 2.18 -9.56
CA HIS A 115 -13.60 0.80 -10.04
C HIS A 115 -14.35 -0.26 -9.24
N TYR A 116 -14.77 0.03 -8.00
CA TYR A 116 -15.38 -0.94 -7.09
C TYR A 116 -16.77 -0.49 -6.61
N GLN A 117 -17.78 -0.68 -7.46
CA GLN A 117 -19.18 -0.29 -7.17
C GLN A 117 -19.81 -0.92 -5.92
N TYR A 118 -19.29 -2.04 -5.45
CA TYR A 118 -19.80 -2.77 -4.28
C TYR A 118 -19.03 -2.49 -2.98
N ILE A 119 -18.12 -1.52 -3.01
CA ILE A 119 -17.35 -1.05 -1.86
C ILE A 119 -17.70 0.41 -1.66
N HIS A 120 -18.33 0.73 -0.54
CA HIS A 120 -18.56 2.10 -0.12
C HIS A 120 -17.84 2.34 1.19
N ILE A 121 -16.97 3.34 1.21
CA ILE A 121 -16.25 3.74 2.41
C ILE A 121 -16.26 5.26 2.43
N ASP A 122 -16.74 5.86 3.51
CA ASP A 122 -16.76 7.31 3.63
C ASP A 122 -15.35 7.91 3.52
N PHE A 123 -15.24 9.07 2.89
CA PHE A 123 -13.95 9.73 2.68
C PHE A 123 -13.19 9.97 3.99
N TRP A 124 -13.89 10.39 5.04
CA TRP A 124 -13.28 10.66 6.34
C TRP A 124 -12.73 9.38 7.00
N VAL A 125 -13.34 8.22 6.74
CA VAL A 125 -12.87 6.92 7.24
C VAL A 125 -11.56 6.56 6.56
N ILE A 126 -11.49 6.72 5.24
CA ILE A 126 -10.25 6.50 4.47
C ILE A 126 -9.16 7.45 4.95
N LEU A 127 -9.50 8.72 5.18
CA LEU A 127 -8.59 9.73 5.73
C LEU A 127 -8.01 9.29 7.08
N VAL A 128 -8.84 8.82 8.01
CA VAL A 128 -8.38 8.33 9.32
C VAL A 128 -7.49 7.09 9.19
N ILE A 129 -7.89 6.11 8.36
CA ILE A 129 -7.11 4.87 8.16
C ILE A 129 -5.74 5.19 7.56
N ILE A 130 -5.69 5.95 6.47
CA ILE A 130 -4.42 6.31 5.81
C ILE A 130 -3.59 7.19 6.73
N GLY A 131 -4.20 8.11 7.49
CA GLY A 131 -3.50 8.95 8.45
C GLY A 131 -2.85 8.13 9.56
N PHE A 132 -3.56 7.13 10.08
CA PHE A 132 -2.99 6.18 11.05
C PHE A 132 -1.83 5.39 10.45
N LEU A 133 -1.99 4.84 9.24
CA LEU A 133 -0.91 4.13 8.53
C LEU A 133 0.31 5.02 8.30
N PHE A 134 0.07 6.29 7.98
CA PHE A 134 1.12 7.29 7.79
C PHE A 134 1.90 7.56 9.09
N LEU A 135 1.19 7.73 10.22
CA LEU A 135 1.83 7.85 11.54
C LEU A 135 2.64 6.60 11.90
N CYS A 136 2.10 5.41 11.63
CA CYS A 136 2.84 4.17 11.83
C CYS A 136 4.11 4.14 10.96
N LYS A 137 4.04 4.55 9.69
CA LYS A 137 5.21 4.65 8.82
C LYS A 137 6.28 5.56 9.44
N GLU A 138 5.90 6.74 9.91
CA GLU A 138 6.84 7.70 10.49
C GLU A 138 7.50 7.19 11.78
N ILE A 139 6.74 6.48 12.63
CA ILE A 139 7.23 5.94 13.91
C ILE A 139 8.13 4.70 13.70
N PHE A 140 7.71 3.77 12.83
CA PHE A 140 8.41 2.49 12.65
C PHE A 140 9.50 2.54 11.58
N TYR A 141 9.39 3.47 10.62
CA TYR A 141 10.33 3.68 9.54
C TYR A 141 10.63 5.19 9.41
N PRO A 142 11.24 5.81 10.43
CA PRO A 142 11.70 7.18 10.33
C PRO A 142 12.66 7.30 9.15
N ASP A 143 12.63 8.45 8.45
CA ASP A 143 13.44 8.77 7.27
C ASP A 143 14.80 8.07 7.34
N SER A 144 14.95 7.00 6.55
CA SER A 144 16.09 6.10 6.67
C SER A 144 17.37 6.88 6.42
N GLU A 145 18.18 7.05 7.45
CA GLU A 145 19.49 7.67 7.31
C GLU A 145 20.27 6.89 6.25
N ASN A 146 20.85 7.58 5.27
CA ASN A 146 21.55 6.92 4.18
C ASN A 146 22.81 6.20 4.72
N LEU A 147 22.65 4.90 5.01
CA LEU A 147 23.70 4.04 5.57
C LEU A 147 24.91 3.87 4.63
N ASN A 148 24.78 4.27 3.36
CA ASN A 148 25.86 4.27 2.37
C ASN A 148 26.62 5.62 2.30
N ARG A 149 26.50 6.51 3.30
CA ARG A 149 27.46 7.62 3.48
C ARG A 149 28.85 7.04 3.78
N LYS A 150 29.63 6.81 2.72
CA LYS A 150 31.08 6.65 2.83
C LYS A 150 31.64 7.87 3.57
N LYS A 151 32.25 7.63 4.74
CA LYS A 151 33.28 8.53 5.27
C LYS A 151 34.53 8.41 4.42
#